data_AF-A0A2A2KC66-F1
#
_entry.id   AF-A0A2A2KC66-F1
#
_cell.length_a   1.000
_cell.length_b   1.000
_cell.length_c   1.000
_cell.angle_alpha   90.00
_cell.angle_beta   90.00
_cell.angle_gamma   90.00
#
_symmetry.space_group_name_H-M   'P 1'
#
loop_
_entity.id
_entity.type
_entity.pdbx_description
1 polymer ?
#
loop_
_entity_poly.entity_id
_entity_poly.type
_entity_poly.pdbx_seq_one_letter_code
_entity_poly.pdbx_strand_id
1 'polypeptide(L)'
;MSENSLKSEKKKKRSSGNFKERKTDVESTLIKHTEGQKWYSYQVNKLSQGPQNLDDQAVRTLFQEAEQLYNQEVVNYVKEAQKSGGSEASWLFQVLKKGTAQDKMSAVQLQTHTSPIHALQYIQFMIESVEEKKIRDAMQYIPILEDVFLNVYLPPERKLVTFSSRPLSSLKDHPKDDQKRKKSLILWIFEHQLKLIYEKFIRALGNCAGGNVEDLNKKSLKTILNLLAERPEGEQREKKIKYKIQFKMNKFEILLTMLVNKLGHPNYKIGSFTENLVEELARRQPAMRSVIVKEIERLIYRQLNI
;
A
#
# COMPACT_ATOMS: atom_id res chain seq x y z
N MET A 1 20.01 63.83 56.06
CA MET A 1 20.53 62.56 55.55
C MET A 1 19.37 61.57 55.61
N SER A 2 18.45 61.51 54.64
CA SER A 2 18.53 61.04 53.24
C SER A 2 17.33 60.07 53.15
N GLU A 3 16.19 60.54 52.65
CA GLU A 3 15.69 60.34 51.26
C GLU A 3 14.97 58.98 51.09
N ASN A 4 13.62 59.01 50.98
CA ASN A 4 12.84 58.87 49.74
C ASN A 4 12.63 57.38 49.35
N SER A 5 11.48 56.87 48.90
CA SER A 5 10.35 57.53 48.25
C SER A 5 9.23 56.52 47.92
N LEU A 6 8.01 57.05 47.78
CA LEU A 6 6.92 56.70 46.84
C LEU A 6 6.12 55.40 47.10
N LYS A 7 4.86 55.45 47.57
CA LYS A 7 3.57 55.89 46.96
C LYS A 7 2.90 54.90 46.00
N SER A 8 1.57 54.80 46.20
CA SER A 8 0.47 54.24 45.38
C SER A 8 0.41 52.69 45.31
N GLU A 9 -0.74 52.02 45.23
CA GLU A 9 -2.01 52.40 44.62
C GLU A 9 -3.16 51.41 44.96
N LYS A 10 -4.37 51.84 44.60
CA LYS A 10 -5.71 51.31 44.91
C LYS A 10 -6.01 49.92 44.32
N LYS A 11 -6.69 49.08 45.11
CA LYS A 11 -7.48 47.93 44.65
C LYS A 11 -8.68 48.42 43.82
N LYS A 12 -8.69 48.12 42.51
CA LYS A 12 -9.88 48.16 41.66
C LYS A 12 -10.09 46.76 41.04
N LYS A 13 -11.18 46.10 41.45
CA LYS A 13 -11.67 44.84 40.88
C LYS A 13 -11.87 45.04 39.37
N ARG A 14 -11.12 44.31 38.55
CA ARG A 14 -11.41 44.09 37.13
C ARG A 14 -11.89 42.65 36.96
N SER A 15 -13.16 42.52 36.59
CA SER A 15 -13.74 41.30 36.05
C SER A 15 -13.05 40.97 34.72
N SER A 16 -12.06 40.08 34.75
CA SER A 16 -11.58 39.43 33.53
C SER A 16 -12.59 38.36 33.14
N GLY A 17 -13.50 38.71 32.24
CA GLY A 17 -14.24 37.71 31.50
C GLY A 17 -13.23 36.78 30.83
N ASN A 18 -13.29 35.49 31.17
CA ASN A 18 -12.55 34.46 30.48
C ASN A 18 -13.10 34.40 29.05
N PHE A 19 -12.49 35.18 28.16
CA PHE A 19 -12.56 34.93 26.73
C PHE A 19 -11.81 33.62 26.54
N LYS A 20 -12.55 32.50 26.59
CA LYS A 20 -12.08 31.24 26.04
C LYS A 20 -11.76 31.54 24.59
N GLU A 21 -10.48 31.80 24.31
CA GLU A 21 -9.94 31.69 22.97
C GLU A 21 -10.43 30.34 22.44
N ARG A 22 -11.34 30.42 21.46
CA ARG A 22 -11.66 29.26 20.63
C ARG A 22 -10.33 28.87 20.03
N LYS A 23 -9.73 27.79 20.56
CA LYS A 23 -8.68 27.07 19.85
C LYS A 23 -9.23 26.88 18.44
N THR A 24 -8.64 27.58 17.50
CA THR A 24 -8.87 27.35 16.08
C THR A 24 -8.67 25.86 15.87
N ASP A 25 -9.71 25.19 15.38
CA ASP A 25 -9.70 23.75 15.13
C ASP A 25 -8.46 23.43 14.30
N VAL A 26 -7.46 22.86 14.97
CA VAL A 26 -6.32 22.26 14.29
C VAL A 26 -6.91 21.05 13.60
N GLU A 27 -6.95 21.07 12.26
CA GLU A 27 -7.40 19.93 11.46
C GLU A 27 -6.55 18.69 11.81
N SER A 28 -7.02 17.93 12.78
CA SER A 28 -6.38 16.71 13.28
C SER A 28 -6.52 15.60 12.25
N THR A 29 -5.54 14.69 12.19
CA THR A 29 -5.66 13.46 11.39
C THR A 29 -6.94 12.70 11.72
N LEU A 30 -7.66 12.28 10.68
CA LEU A 30 -8.89 11.52 10.83
C LEU A 30 -8.61 10.03 11.07
N ILE A 31 -7.53 9.53 10.48
CA ILE A 31 -7.11 8.15 10.54
C ILE A 31 -5.94 8.00 11.50
N LYS A 32 -6.24 7.54 12.71
CA LYS A 32 -5.24 7.18 13.70
C LYS A 32 -4.87 5.71 13.51
N HIS A 33 -3.60 5.47 13.21
CA HIS A 33 -3.03 4.14 13.15
C HIS A 33 -2.30 3.85 14.48
N THR A 34 -2.66 2.77 15.14
CA THR A 34 -1.92 2.30 16.32
C THR A 34 -0.82 1.36 15.86
N GLU A 35 0.36 1.47 16.45
CA GLU A 35 1.49 0.58 16.15
C GLU A 35 1.10 -0.89 16.33
N GLY A 36 1.47 -1.73 15.36
CA GLY A 36 1.11 -3.15 15.32
C GLY A 36 -0.29 -3.45 14.78
N GLN A 37 -1.16 -2.44 14.65
CA GLN A 37 -2.47 -2.61 14.03
C GLN A 37 -2.33 -2.79 12.51
N LYS A 38 -3.19 -3.57 11.88
CA LYS A 38 -3.24 -3.68 10.40
C LYS A 38 -4.24 -2.70 9.84
N TRP A 39 -3.92 -2.02 8.73
CA TRP A 39 -4.82 -1.01 8.15
C TRP A 39 -6.21 -1.56 7.81
N TYR A 40 -6.26 -2.84 7.40
CA TYR A 40 -7.50 -3.53 7.07
C TYR A 40 -8.32 -3.99 8.29
N SER A 41 -7.86 -3.75 9.52
CA SER A 41 -8.59 -4.11 10.74
C SER A 41 -9.63 -3.06 11.15
N TYR A 42 -9.38 -1.78 10.88
CA TYR A 42 -10.30 -0.68 11.18
C TYR A 42 -11.07 -0.19 9.95
N GLN A 43 -10.75 -0.71 8.76
CA GLN A 43 -11.53 -0.47 7.56
C GLN A 43 -12.67 -1.48 7.44
N VAL A 44 -13.89 -0.97 7.26
CA VAL A 44 -15.06 -1.80 6.97
C VAL A 44 -15.00 -2.27 5.52
N ASN A 45 -14.72 -3.56 5.31
CA ASN A 45 -14.63 -4.16 3.98
C ASN A 45 -16.01 -4.49 3.38
N LYS A 46 -16.81 -3.44 3.10
CA LYS A 46 -18.08 -3.59 2.36
C LYS A 46 -17.84 -3.51 0.86
N LEU A 47 -18.47 -4.41 0.10
CA LEU A 47 -18.51 -4.43 -1.36
C LEU A 47 -19.89 -4.00 -1.84
N SER A 48 -19.98 -3.44 -3.04
CA SER A 48 -21.27 -3.18 -3.71
C SER A 48 -22.00 -4.50 -3.92
N GLN A 49 -23.27 -4.59 -3.49
CA GLN A 49 -24.11 -5.80 -3.67
C GLN A 49 -24.91 -5.80 -4.99
N GLY A 50 -24.56 -4.94 -5.95
CA GLY A 50 -25.26 -4.81 -7.23
C GLY A 50 -24.81 -3.58 -8.03
N PRO A 51 -25.46 -3.32 -9.19
CA PRO A 51 -25.26 -2.08 -9.94
C PRO A 51 -25.59 -0.88 -9.07
N GLN A 52 -24.69 0.10 -9.03
CA GLN A 52 -24.90 1.31 -8.24
C GLN A 52 -25.81 2.26 -8.99
N ASN A 53 -26.81 2.79 -8.30
CA ASN A 53 -27.70 3.82 -8.83
C ASN A 53 -27.01 5.20 -8.73
N LEU A 54 -25.83 5.27 -9.35
CA LEU A 54 -24.95 6.43 -9.45
C LEU A 54 -24.57 6.60 -10.90
N ASP A 55 -24.66 7.82 -11.40
CA ASP A 55 -24.13 8.16 -12.71
C ASP A 55 -22.59 8.20 -12.67
N ASP A 56 -21.97 8.04 -13.84
CA ASP A 56 -20.50 8.05 -13.95
C ASP A 56 -19.90 9.36 -13.46
N GLN A 57 -20.64 10.47 -13.59
CA GLN A 57 -20.20 11.79 -13.14
C GLN A 57 -20.15 11.86 -11.60
N ALA A 58 -21.16 11.39 -10.87
CA ALA A 58 -21.09 11.36 -9.41
C ALA A 58 -19.98 10.43 -8.90
N VAL A 59 -19.74 9.29 -9.57
CA VAL A 59 -18.62 8.41 -9.22
C VAL A 59 -17.28 9.14 -9.36
N ARG A 60 -17.08 9.89 -10.46
CA ARG A 60 -15.87 10.71 -10.67
C ARG A 60 -15.74 11.81 -9.62
N THR A 61 -16.83 12.50 -9.28
CA THR A 61 -16.82 13.54 -8.24
C THR A 61 -16.44 12.96 -6.88
N LEU A 62 -17.01 11.81 -6.49
CA LEU A 62 -16.66 11.13 -5.23
C LEU A 62 -15.21 10.66 -5.22
N PHE A 63 -14.69 10.21 -6.37
CA PHE A 63 -13.30 9.81 -6.51
C PHE A 63 -12.36 10.99 -6.28
N GLN A 64 -12.61 12.13 -6.95
CA GLN A 64 -11.82 13.36 -6.78
C GLN A 64 -11.88 13.90 -5.35
N GLU A 65 -13.07 13.86 -4.73
CA GLU A 65 -13.23 14.24 -3.33
C GLU A 65 -12.40 13.33 -2.42
N ALA A 66 -12.43 12.02 -2.64
CA ALA A 66 -11.65 11.07 -1.84
C ALA A 66 -10.15 11.32 -1.99
N GLU A 67 -9.66 11.58 -3.21
CA GLU A 67 -8.24 11.91 -3.44
C GLU A 67 -7.83 13.19 -2.72
N GLN A 68 -8.66 14.24 -2.77
CA GLN A 68 -8.42 15.48 -2.04
C GLN A 68 -8.35 15.25 -0.52
N LEU A 69 -9.32 14.51 0.03
CA LEU A 69 -9.34 14.16 1.45
C LEU A 69 -8.12 13.34 1.86
N TYR A 70 -7.70 12.38 1.03
CA TYR A 70 -6.52 11.56 1.31
C TYR A 70 -5.23 12.38 1.26
N ASN A 71 -5.07 13.27 0.28
CA ASN A 71 -3.90 14.15 0.21
C ASN A 71 -3.84 15.10 1.40
N GLN A 72 -4.98 15.66 1.82
CA GLN A 72 -5.07 16.48 3.03
C GLN A 72 -4.72 15.67 4.29
N GLU A 73 -5.21 14.43 4.40
CA GLU A 73 -4.91 13.53 5.51
C GLU A 73 -3.39 13.25 5.64
N VAL A 74 -2.72 12.95 4.53
CA VAL A 74 -1.25 12.75 4.51
C VAL A 74 -0.51 14.01 4.95
N VAL A 75 -0.92 15.18 4.47
CA VAL A 75 -0.32 16.47 4.87
C VAL A 75 -0.54 16.75 6.36
N ASN A 76 -1.74 16.48 6.86
CA ASN A 76 -2.10 16.68 8.26
C ASN A 76 -1.31 15.74 9.16
N TYR A 77 -1.12 14.48 8.76
CA TYR A 77 -0.28 13.52 9.46
C TYR A 77 1.17 14.01 9.59
N VAL A 78 1.78 14.48 8.50
CA VAL A 78 3.16 14.99 8.56
C VAL A 78 3.25 16.21 9.48
N LYS A 79 2.30 17.14 9.40
CA LYS A 79 2.25 18.34 10.27
C LYS A 79 2.07 17.97 11.75
N GLU A 80 1.18 17.03 12.05
CA GLU A 80 0.91 16.56 13.40
C GLU A 80 2.13 15.82 13.97
N ALA A 81 2.72 14.91 13.21
CA ALA A 81 3.92 14.18 13.59
C ALA A 81 5.12 15.12 13.85
N GLN A 82 5.31 16.17 13.03
CA GLN A 82 6.38 17.15 13.25
C GLN A 82 6.16 18.03 14.50
N LYS A 83 4.90 18.34 14.84
CA LYS A 83 4.57 19.16 16.01
C LYS A 83 4.59 18.36 17.31
N SER A 84 4.09 17.13 17.30
CA SER A 84 3.86 16.31 18.49
C SER A 84 4.92 15.23 18.72
N GLY A 85 5.62 14.78 17.67
CA GLY A 85 6.62 13.71 17.72
C GLY A 85 8.04 14.15 18.08
N GLY A 86 8.24 15.42 18.47
CA GLY A 86 9.52 15.94 18.92
C GLY A 86 10.65 15.93 17.88
N SER A 87 11.89 15.90 18.36
CA SER A 87 13.10 15.91 17.51
C SER A 87 13.23 14.67 16.64
N GLU A 88 12.78 13.51 17.12
CA GLU A 88 12.87 12.22 16.42
C GLU A 88 11.98 12.18 15.18
N ALA A 89 10.71 12.59 15.29
CA ALA A 89 9.82 12.66 14.13
C ALA A 89 10.33 13.70 13.10
N SER A 90 10.82 14.85 13.56
CA SER A 90 11.39 15.88 12.69
C SER A 90 12.63 15.36 11.95
N TRP A 91 13.53 14.67 12.66
CA TRP A 91 14.69 14.02 12.07
C TRP A 91 14.28 12.99 11.01
N LEU A 92 13.27 12.17 11.29
CA LEU A 92 12.79 11.14 10.35
C LEU A 92 12.30 11.76 9.02
N PHE A 93 11.52 12.84 9.07
CA PHE A 93 11.11 13.56 7.84
C PHE A 93 12.26 14.28 7.14
N GLN A 94 13.26 14.77 7.89
CA GLN A 94 14.48 15.33 7.29
C GLN A 94 15.28 14.25 6.55
N VAL A 95 15.42 13.06 7.13
CA VAL A 95 16.08 11.92 6.49
C VAL A 95 15.35 11.52 5.21
N LEU A 96 14.01 11.41 5.24
CA LEU A 96 13.22 11.11 4.04
C LEU A 96 13.46 12.13 2.91
N LYS A 97 13.69 13.40 3.26
CA LYS A 97 13.91 14.47 2.28
C LYS A 97 15.36 14.56 1.78
N LYS A 98 16.34 14.56 2.70
CA LYS A 98 17.74 14.91 2.43
C LYS A 98 18.76 13.87 2.88
N GLY A 99 18.33 12.79 3.52
CA GLY A 99 19.21 11.72 4.00
C GLY A 99 19.91 10.96 2.88
N THR A 100 20.87 10.12 3.28
CA THR A 100 21.54 9.19 2.38
C THR A 100 20.55 8.14 1.87
N ALA A 101 20.87 7.43 0.78
CA ALA A 101 20.00 6.40 0.22
C ALA A 101 19.64 5.31 1.25
N GLN A 102 20.62 4.90 2.07
CA GLN A 102 20.42 3.89 3.11
C GLN A 102 19.55 4.42 4.26
N ASP A 103 19.80 5.65 4.73
CA ASP A 103 18.99 6.24 5.80
C ASP A 103 17.55 6.48 5.34
N LYS A 104 17.37 6.94 4.09
CA LYS A 104 16.06 7.09 3.45
C LYS A 104 15.32 5.76 3.43
N MET A 105 15.99 4.68 3.07
CA MET A 105 15.39 3.35 3.03
C MET A 105 14.91 2.89 4.41
N SER A 106 15.76 3.00 5.44
CA SER A 106 15.39 2.67 6.82
C SER A 106 14.22 3.53 7.30
N ALA A 107 14.23 4.83 6.98
CA ALA A 107 13.15 5.74 7.31
C ALA A 107 11.83 5.41 6.60
N VAL A 108 11.88 4.99 5.34
CA VAL A 108 10.71 4.56 4.56
C VAL A 108 10.12 3.29 5.14
N GLN A 109 10.95 2.30 5.47
CA GLN A 109 10.50 1.08 6.13
C GLN A 109 9.81 1.41 7.44
N LEU A 110 10.46 2.20 8.31
CA LEU A 110 9.89 2.62 9.58
C LEU A 110 8.52 3.31 9.38
N GLN A 111 8.43 4.31 8.50
CA GLN A 111 7.16 5.00 8.23
C GLN A 111 6.06 4.08 7.71
N THR A 112 6.44 3.09 6.91
CA THR A 112 5.48 2.11 6.38
C THR A 112 4.89 1.25 7.50
N HIS A 113 5.68 0.90 8.50
CA HIS A 113 5.20 0.17 9.69
C HIS A 113 4.45 1.07 10.67
N THR A 114 4.91 2.31 10.88
CA THR A 114 4.27 3.26 11.80
C THR A 114 2.92 3.73 11.31
N SER A 115 2.79 4.00 10.00
CA SER A 115 1.56 4.51 9.42
C SER A 115 1.44 4.17 7.93
N PRO A 116 1.02 2.94 7.59
CA PRO A 116 0.98 2.46 6.21
C PRO A 116 0.11 3.31 5.28
N ILE A 117 -0.95 3.93 5.83
CA ILE A 117 -1.87 4.78 5.07
C ILE A 117 -1.19 6.05 4.59
N HIS A 118 -0.26 6.60 5.36
CA HIS A 118 0.41 7.86 5.03
C HIS A 118 1.75 7.65 4.28
N ALA A 119 2.12 6.39 4.02
CA ALA A 119 3.42 6.01 3.48
C ALA A 119 3.39 5.58 2.00
N LEU A 120 2.23 5.55 1.32
CA LEU A 120 2.13 5.04 -0.06
C LEU A 120 3.08 5.71 -1.06
N GLN A 121 3.33 7.01 -0.91
CA GLN A 121 4.24 7.76 -1.79
C GLN A 121 5.67 7.18 -1.79
N TYR A 122 6.12 6.66 -0.65
CA TYR A 122 7.46 6.09 -0.51
C TYR A 122 7.56 4.72 -1.17
N ILE A 123 6.49 3.92 -1.08
CA ILE A 123 6.38 2.64 -1.78
C ILE A 123 6.39 2.85 -3.28
N GLN A 124 5.63 3.85 -3.76
CA GLN A 124 5.62 4.22 -5.16
C GLN A 124 7.01 4.63 -5.65
N PHE A 125 7.73 5.48 -4.92
CA PHE A 125 9.10 5.87 -5.26
C PHE A 125 10.07 4.68 -5.37
N MET A 126 10.00 3.74 -4.42
CA MET A 126 10.84 2.52 -4.47
C MET A 126 10.52 1.67 -5.72
N ILE A 127 9.24 1.54 -6.08
CA ILE A 127 8.84 0.79 -7.28
C ILE A 127 9.33 1.50 -8.55
N GLU A 128 9.18 2.83 -8.64
CA GLU A 128 9.69 3.61 -9.76
C GLU A 128 11.21 3.44 -9.92
N SER A 129 11.95 3.41 -8.80
CA SER A 129 13.39 3.13 -8.81
C SER A 129 13.74 1.72 -9.32
N VAL A 130 12.90 0.72 -9.04
CA VAL A 130 13.03 -0.63 -9.60
C VAL A 130 12.73 -0.62 -11.10
N GLU A 131 11.72 0.12 -11.55
CA GLU A 131 11.33 0.25 -12.96
C GLU A 131 12.39 0.94 -13.82
N GLU A 132 13.18 1.86 -13.24
CA GLU A 132 14.34 2.51 -13.89
C GLU A 132 15.48 1.53 -14.22
N LYS A 133 15.39 0.25 -13.82
CA LYS A 133 16.36 -0.82 -14.09
C LYS A 133 17.77 -0.55 -13.56
N LYS A 134 17.92 0.35 -12.59
CA LYS A 134 19.17 0.49 -11.83
C LYS A 134 19.35 -0.76 -10.97
N ILE A 135 20.27 -1.64 -11.39
CA ILE A 135 20.45 -2.97 -10.78
C ILE A 135 20.65 -2.87 -9.26
N ARG A 136 21.49 -1.93 -8.81
CA ARG A 136 21.75 -1.70 -7.39
C ARG A 136 20.47 -1.38 -6.62
N ASP A 137 19.70 -0.41 -7.11
CA ASP A 137 18.47 0.04 -6.48
C ASP A 137 17.42 -1.08 -6.47
N ALA A 138 17.27 -1.80 -7.59
CA ALA A 138 16.36 -2.94 -7.69
C ALA A 138 16.73 -4.06 -6.70
N MET A 139 18.00 -4.41 -6.60
CA MET A 139 18.49 -5.43 -5.65
C MET A 139 18.24 -5.05 -4.19
N GLN A 140 18.24 -3.75 -3.89
CA GLN A 140 18.03 -3.20 -2.55
C GLN A 140 16.53 -3.06 -2.22
N TYR A 141 15.71 -2.57 -3.14
CA TYR A 141 14.30 -2.28 -2.88
C TYR A 141 13.38 -3.48 -3.00
N ILE A 142 13.67 -4.46 -3.86
CA ILE A 142 12.82 -5.65 -4.04
C ILE A 142 12.55 -6.39 -2.72
N PRO A 143 13.55 -6.74 -1.89
CA PRO A 143 13.31 -7.42 -0.61
C PRO A 143 12.46 -6.61 0.37
N ILE A 144 12.58 -5.29 0.32
CA ILE A 144 11.86 -4.38 1.21
C ILE A 144 10.41 -4.27 0.78
N LEU A 145 10.18 -4.11 -0.52
CA LEU A 145 8.85 -4.11 -1.10
C LEU A 145 8.16 -5.45 -0.83
N GLU A 146 8.85 -6.57 -0.96
CA GLU A 146 8.34 -7.89 -0.61
C GLU A 146 7.84 -7.95 0.84
N ASP A 147 8.71 -7.61 1.80
CA ASP A 147 8.39 -7.61 3.23
C ASP A 147 7.19 -6.70 3.53
N VAL A 148 7.24 -5.46 3.04
CA VAL A 148 6.20 -4.46 3.22
C VAL A 148 4.85 -4.91 2.63
N PHE A 149 4.83 -5.48 1.42
CA PHE A 149 3.59 -5.96 0.83
C PHE A 149 3.04 -7.15 1.60
N LEU A 150 3.86 -8.14 1.94
CA LEU A 150 3.41 -9.34 2.63
C LEU A 150 2.95 -9.04 4.06
N ASN A 151 3.74 -8.27 4.80
CA ASN A 151 3.58 -8.11 6.24
C ASN A 151 2.75 -6.88 6.62
N VAL A 152 2.63 -5.86 5.76
CA VAL A 152 1.92 -4.62 6.08
C VAL A 152 0.67 -4.43 5.21
N TYR A 153 0.82 -4.51 3.90
CA TYR A 153 -0.23 -4.03 2.99
C TYR A 153 -1.24 -5.07 2.52
N LEU A 154 -0.82 -6.31 2.22
CA LEU A 154 -1.72 -7.30 1.64
C LEU A 154 -2.54 -8.00 2.73
N PRO A 155 -3.89 -7.90 2.71
CA PRO A 155 -4.73 -8.66 3.61
C PRO A 155 -4.61 -10.17 3.32
N PRO A 156 -4.55 -11.04 4.35
CA PRO A 156 -4.39 -12.48 4.16
C PRO A 156 -5.62 -13.14 3.51
N GLU A 157 -6.81 -12.75 3.94
CA GLU A 157 -8.06 -13.45 3.61
C GLU A 157 -8.86 -12.83 2.46
N ARG A 158 -8.36 -11.75 1.84
CA ARG A 158 -9.11 -11.01 0.81
C ARG A 158 -8.22 -10.25 -0.16
N LYS A 159 -8.76 -10.00 -1.36
CA LYS A 159 -8.15 -9.12 -2.35
C LYS A 159 -8.28 -7.65 -1.97
N LEU A 160 -7.38 -6.84 -2.54
CA LEU A 160 -7.51 -5.39 -2.59
C LEU A 160 -8.68 -4.99 -3.51
N VAL A 161 -9.50 -4.07 -3.04
CA VAL A 161 -10.76 -3.64 -3.65
C VAL A 161 -10.57 -2.31 -4.39
N THR A 162 -11.18 -2.17 -5.57
CA THR A 162 -11.17 -0.88 -6.30
C THR A 162 -12.20 0.08 -5.73
N PHE A 163 -11.98 1.39 -5.89
CA PHE A 163 -12.91 2.41 -5.41
C PHE A 163 -14.33 2.20 -5.96
N SER A 164 -14.47 1.95 -7.26
CA SER A 164 -15.78 1.69 -7.90
C SER A 164 -16.48 0.41 -7.42
N SER A 165 -15.76 -0.52 -6.77
CA SER A 165 -16.35 -1.73 -6.20
C SER A 165 -16.87 -1.53 -4.77
N ARG A 166 -16.62 -0.36 -4.17
CA ARG A 166 -17.13 0.04 -2.84
C ARG A 166 -18.55 0.56 -2.96
N PRO A 167 -19.42 0.41 -1.95
CA PRO A 167 -20.81 0.87 -2.01
C PRO A 167 -20.89 2.41 -1.95
N LEU A 168 -20.59 3.10 -3.04
CA LEU A 168 -20.54 4.57 -3.06
C LEU A 168 -21.93 5.19 -2.90
N SER A 169 -22.98 4.49 -3.35
CA SER A 169 -24.37 4.96 -3.23
C SER A 169 -24.83 5.12 -1.79
N SER A 170 -24.31 4.31 -0.85
CA SER A 170 -24.64 4.43 0.58
C SER A 170 -24.03 5.67 1.22
N LEU A 171 -23.15 6.40 0.53
CA LEU A 171 -22.60 7.67 1.03
C LEU A 171 -23.56 8.85 0.81
N LYS A 172 -24.61 8.71 -0.02
CA LYS A 172 -25.62 9.76 -0.23
C LYS A 172 -26.41 10.07 1.05
N ASP A 173 -26.59 9.06 1.89
CA ASP A 173 -27.34 9.17 3.15
C ASP A 173 -26.56 9.88 4.25
N HIS A 174 -25.28 10.20 4.01
CA HIS A 174 -24.39 10.84 4.96
C HIS A 174 -24.04 12.27 4.51
N PRO A 175 -24.15 13.28 5.39
CA PRO A 175 -23.68 14.63 5.11
C PRO A 175 -22.20 14.67 4.71
N LYS A 176 -21.79 15.63 3.88
CA LYS A 176 -20.38 15.77 3.45
C LYS A 176 -19.43 15.93 4.64
N ASP A 177 -19.87 16.62 5.70
CA ASP A 177 -19.09 16.86 6.91
C ASP A 177 -19.11 15.71 7.92
N ASP A 178 -19.82 14.62 7.63
CA ASP A 178 -19.75 13.42 8.45
C ASP A 178 -18.33 12.82 8.44
N GLN A 179 -17.73 12.79 9.62
CA GLN A 179 -16.42 12.21 9.86
C GLN A 179 -16.34 10.74 9.43
N LYS A 180 -17.42 9.96 9.61
CA LYS A 180 -17.45 8.54 9.19
C LYS A 180 -17.40 8.40 7.67
N ARG A 181 -18.08 9.30 6.95
CA ARG A 181 -18.06 9.36 5.49
C ARG A 181 -16.66 9.73 4.99
N LYS A 182 -16.05 10.80 5.53
CA LYS A 182 -14.68 11.23 5.17
C LYS A 182 -13.66 10.10 5.41
N LYS A 183 -13.70 9.45 6.58
CA LYS A 183 -12.83 8.29 6.88
C LYS A 183 -13.03 7.13 5.90
N SER A 184 -14.27 6.82 5.54
CA SER A 184 -14.56 5.75 4.57
C SER A 184 -13.99 6.06 3.20
N LEU A 185 -14.15 7.30 2.72
CA LEU A 185 -13.59 7.77 1.45
C LEU A 185 -12.05 7.67 1.45
N ILE A 186 -11.39 8.17 2.50
CA ILE A 186 -9.92 8.10 2.65
C ILE A 186 -9.43 6.65 2.58
N LEU A 187 -10.07 5.73 3.32
CA LEU A 187 -9.66 4.33 3.34
C LEU A 187 -9.92 3.62 2.00
N TRP A 188 -11.03 3.94 1.35
CA TRP A 188 -11.39 3.35 0.06
C TRP A 188 -10.47 3.81 -1.07
N ILE A 189 -10.11 5.09 -1.11
CA ILE A 189 -9.17 5.59 -2.12
C ILE A 189 -7.74 5.13 -1.84
N PHE A 190 -7.33 5.06 -0.56
CA PHE A 190 -6.06 4.47 -0.15
C PHE A 190 -5.93 3.04 -0.69
N GLU A 191 -6.93 2.18 -0.47
CA GLU A 191 -6.87 0.80 -0.92
C GLU A 191 -6.88 0.69 -2.45
N HIS A 192 -7.62 1.57 -3.13
CA HIS A 192 -7.60 1.65 -4.57
C HIS A 192 -6.21 2.00 -5.10
N GLN A 193 -5.56 3.03 -4.55
CA GLN A 193 -4.19 3.41 -4.91
C GLN A 193 -3.20 2.29 -4.59
N LEU A 194 -3.29 1.68 -3.41
CA LEU A 194 -2.48 0.53 -3.02
C LEU A 194 -2.60 -0.62 -4.02
N LYS A 195 -3.81 -0.88 -4.54
CA LYS A 195 -4.04 -1.91 -5.56
C LYS A 195 -3.26 -1.60 -6.85
N LEU A 196 -3.28 -0.35 -7.31
CA LEU A 196 -2.56 0.10 -8.50
C LEU A 196 -1.04 0.06 -8.30
N ILE A 197 -0.57 0.49 -7.12
CA ILE A 197 0.85 0.44 -6.74
C ILE A 197 1.35 -1.02 -6.72
N TYR A 198 0.57 -1.93 -6.14
CA TYR A 198 0.92 -3.36 -6.16
C TYR A 198 0.97 -3.92 -7.60
N GLU A 199 0.07 -3.49 -8.50
CA GLU A 199 0.10 -3.89 -9.91
C GLU A 199 1.34 -3.35 -10.65
N LYS A 200 1.77 -2.12 -10.33
CA LYS A 200 3.07 -1.60 -10.80
C LYS A 200 4.22 -2.48 -10.30
N PHE A 201 4.23 -2.83 -9.01
CA PHE A 201 5.27 -3.70 -8.45
C PHE A 201 5.35 -5.07 -9.13
N ILE A 202 4.22 -5.74 -9.36
CA ILE A 202 4.22 -7.03 -10.07
C ILE A 202 4.77 -6.90 -11.50
N ARG A 203 4.44 -5.82 -12.21
CA ARG A 203 5.01 -5.55 -13.55
C ARG A 203 6.52 -5.29 -13.49
N ALA A 204 6.98 -4.50 -12.52
CA ALA A 204 8.40 -4.23 -12.30
C ALA A 204 9.18 -5.53 -12.01
N LEU A 205 8.65 -6.40 -11.13
CA LEU A 205 9.24 -7.72 -10.86
C LEU A 205 9.30 -8.60 -12.11
N GLY A 206 8.23 -8.64 -12.91
CA GLY A 206 8.22 -9.38 -14.17
C GLY A 206 9.30 -8.92 -15.13
N ASN A 207 9.53 -7.60 -15.22
CA ASN A 207 10.60 -7.02 -16.03
C ASN A 207 12.00 -7.39 -15.50
N CYS A 208 12.20 -7.36 -14.18
CA CYS A 208 13.48 -7.73 -13.55
C CYS A 208 13.78 -9.25 -13.72
N ALA A 209 12.77 -10.11 -13.59
CA ALA A 209 12.86 -11.54 -13.92
C ALA A 209 13.03 -11.79 -15.44
N GLY A 210 12.69 -10.81 -16.28
CA GLY A 210 12.95 -10.82 -17.72
C GLY A 210 14.35 -10.38 -18.14
N GLY A 211 15.12 -9.79 -17.22
CA GLY A 211 16.39 -9.15 -17.54
C GLY A 211 17.56 -10.11 -17.72
N ASN A 212 18.66 -9.57 -18.24
CA ASN A 212 19.90 -10.29 -18.53
C ASN A 212 20.81 -10.49 -17.32
N VAL A 213 20.50 -9.85 -16.18
CA VAL A 213 21.32 -9.90 -14.97
C VAL A 213 20.85 -11.06 -14.11
N GLU A 214 21.63 -12.14 -14.06
CA GLU A 214 21.27 -13.41 -13.40
C GLU A 214 20.85 -13.21 -11.94
N ASP A 215 21.60 -12.46 -11.14
CA ASP A 215 21.31 -12.26 -9.72
C ASP A 215 20.00 -11.52 -9.48
N LEU A 216 19.73 -10.47 -10.26
CA LEU A 216 18.47 -9.73 -10.20
C LEU A 216 17.30 -10.60 -10.66
N ASN A 217 17.54 -11.46 -11.65
CA ASN A 217 16.55 -12.41 -12.14
C ASN A 217 16.16 -13.41 -11.04
N LYS A 218 17.17 -14.06 -10.42
CA LYS A 218 16.99 -14.97 -9.28
C LYS A 218 16.29 -14.30 -8.10
N LYS A 219 16.71 -13.07 -7.75
CA LYS A 219 16.07 -12.28 -6.69
C LYS A 219 14.58 -12.04 -6.99
N SER A 220 14.27 -11.60 -8.20
CA SER A 220 12.89 -11.32 -8.62
C SER A 220 12.04 -12.58 -8.62
N LEU A 221 12.58 -13.71 -9.10
CA LEU A 221 11.89 -15.00 -9.09
C LEU A 221 11.61 -15.51 -7.67
N LYS A 222 12.56 -15.35 -6.75
CA LYS A 222 12.36 -15.70 -5.34
C LYS A 222 11.26 -14.84 -4.70
N THR A 223 11.23 -13.54 -5.00
CA THR A 223 10.16 -12.65 -4.55
C THR A 223 8.80 -13.05 -5.14
N ILE A 224 8.73 -13.37 -6.43
CA ILE A 224 7.51 -13.89 -7.08
C ILE A 224 7.01 -15.15 -6.38
N LEU A 225 7.91 -16.10 -6.08
CA LEU A 225 7.58 -17.30 -5.32
C LEU A 225 6.97 -16.96 -3.96
N ASN A 226 7.61 -16.06 -3.19
CA ASN A 226 7.14 -15.71 -1.85
C ASN A 226 5.77 -15.03 -1.88
N LEU A 227 5.53 -14.14 -2.85
CA LEU A 227 4.23 -13.52 -3.06
C LEU A 227 3.13 -14.55 -3.40
N LEU A 228 3.45 -15.54 -4.24
CA LEU A 228 2.54 -16.64 -4.58
C LEU A 228 2.23 -17.54 -3.38
N ALA A 229 3.27 -17.88 -2.62
CA ALA A 229 3.16 -18.84 -1.52
C ALA A 229 2.47 -18.27 -0.29
N GLU A 230 2.59 -16.97 -0.01
CA GLU A 230 1.99 -16.35 1.19
C GLU A 230 0.56 -15.82 0.96
N ARG A 231 0.11 -15.71 -0.30
CA ARG A 231 -1.24 -15.19 -0.66
C ARG A 231 -2.01 -16.05 -1.68
N PRO A 232 -2.09 -17.39 -1.51
CA PRO A 232 -2.71 -18.30 -2.48
C PRO A 232 -4.25 -18.27 -2.46
N GLU A 233 -4.88 -18.05 -1.30
CA GLU A 233 -6.31 -18.34 -1.08
C GLU A 233 -7.25 -17.21 -1.49
N GLY A 234 -6.89 -15.96 -1.16
CA GLY A 234 -7.68 -14.79 -1.55
C GLY A 234 -7.90 -14.72 -3.06
N GLU A 235 -6.96 -15.27 -3.84
CA GLU A 235 -6.97 -15.33 -5.30
C GLU A 235 -7.82 -16.48 -5.88
N GLN A 236 -7.81 -17.64 -5.22
CA GLN A 236 -8.54 -18.85 -5.61
C GLN A 236 -10.02 -18.83 -5.18
N ARG A 237 -10.35 -18.25 -4.02
CA ARG A 237 -11.72 -18.24 -3.47
C ARG A 237 -12.73 -17.55 -4.38
N GLU A 238 -12.29 -16.58 -5.20
CA GLU A 238 -13.16 -15.89 -6.18
C GLU A 238 -13.45 -16.75 -7.43
N LYS A 239 -12.57 -17.70 -7.81
CA LYS A 239 -12.84 -18.61 -8.93
C LYS A 239 -14.06 -19.50 -8.68
N LYS A 240 -14.39 -19.80 -7.42
CA LYS A 240 -15.62 -20.53 -7.06
C LYS A 240 -16.89 -19.71 -7.20
N ILE A 241 -16.81 -18.37 -7.25
CA ILE A 241 -17.97 -17.49 -7.16
C ILE A 241 -18.32 -16.81 -8.51
N LYS A 242 -17.39 -16.77 -9.48
CA LYS A 242 -17.63 -16.18 -10.80
C LYS A 242 -17.17 -17.09 -11.94
N TYR A 243 -17.89 -18.19 -12.16
CA TYR A 243 -17.97 -18.72 -13.52
C TYR A 243 -18.78 -17.72 -14.35
N LYS A 244 -18.26 -17.35 -15.52
CA LYS A 244 -18.90 -16.48 -16.54
C LYS A 244 -18.68 -14.97 -16.30
N ILE A 245 -17.62 -14.42 -16.92
CA ILE A 245 -17.56 -13.14 -17.66
C ILE A 245 -16.10 -12.63 -17.69
N GLN A 246 -15.58 -12.53 -18.93
CA GLN A 246 -14.42 -11.77 -19.42
C GLN A 246 -13.04 -12.00 -18.78
N PHE A 247 -12.08 -12.43 -19.63
CA PHE A 247 -10.62 -12.38 -19.50
C PHE A 247 -10.07 -11.36 -18.48
N LYS A 248 -10.10 -11.71 -17.20
CA LYS A 248 -9.43 -10.98 -16.13
C LYS A 248 -8.48 -11.94 -15.45
N MET A 249 -7.28 -12.04 -16.01
CA MET A 249 -6.19 -12.81 -15.42
C MET A 249 -6.00 -12.36 -13.97
N ASN A 250 -6.07 -13.29 -13.02
CA ASN A 250 -5.85 -12.95 -11.61
C ASN A 250 -4.35 -12.71 -11.38
N LYS A 251 -3.98 -11.96 -10.33
CA LYS A 251 -2.56 -11.60 -10.11
C LYS A 251 -1.73 -12.84 -9.82
N PHE A 252 -2.35 -13.84 -9.20
CA PHE A 252 -1.81 -15.17 -8.99
C PHE A 252 -1.43 -15.88 -10.30
N GLU A 253 -2.31 -15.92 -11.31
CA GLU A 253 -1.99 -16.51 -12.61
C GLU A 253 -0.85 -15.75 -13.26
N ILE A 254 -0.86 -14.42 -13.23
CA ILE A 254 0.23 -13.61 -13.78
C ILE A 254 1.57 -14.01 -13.14
N LEU A 255 1.63 -14.08 -11.80
CA LEU A 255 2.84 -14.44 -11.06
C LEU A 255 3.26 -15.89 -11.34
N LEU A 256 2.32 -16.83 -11.39
CA LEU A 256 2.61 -18.24 -11.67
C LEU A 256 3.12 -18.41 -13.11
N THR A 257 2.49 -17.78 -14.09
CA THR A 257 2.94 -17.76 -15.48
C THR A 257 4.33 -17.12 -15.59
N MET A 258 4.61 -16.02 -14.87
CA MET A 258 5.95 -15.40 -14.83
C MET A 258 7.01 -16.38 -14.31
N LEU A 259 6.71 -17.13 -13.26
CA LEU A 259 7.62 -18.13 -12.68
C LEU A 259 7.82 -19.32 -13.63
N VAL A 260 6.73 -19.97 -14.04
CA VAL A 260 6.76 -21.20 -14.86
C VAL A 260 7.44 -20.96 -16.21
N ASN A 261 7.19 -19.82 -16.86
CA ASN A 261 7.86 -19.47 -18.12
C ASN A 261 9.39 -19.43 -18.03
N LYS A 262 9.97 -19.30 -16.83
CA LYS A 262 11.44 -19.32 -16.64
C LYS A 262 12.06 -20.71 -16.60
N LEU A 263 11.26 -21.77 -16.58
CA LEU A 263 11.76 -23.13 -16.80
C LEU A 263 12.40 -23.28 -18.19
N GLY A 264 11.87 -22.60 -19.21
CA GLY A 264 12.41 -22.59 -20.58
C GLY A 264 13.50 -21.54 -20.83
N HIS A 265 14.16 -21.02 -19.79
CA HIS A 265 15.15 -19.95 -19.95
C HIS A 265 16.45 -20.47 -20.61
N PRO A 266 17.07 -19.76 -21.57
CA PRO A 266 18.28 -20.23 -22.26
C PRO A 266 19.49 -20.44 -21.35
N ASN A 267 19.61 -19.63 -20.28
CA ASN A 267 20.58 -19.88 -19.21
C ASN A 267 20.06 -20.97 -18.27
N TYR A 268 20.68 -22.16 -18.32
CA TYR A 268 20.32 -23.32 -17.51
C TYR A 268 20.33 -23.05 -15.99
N LYS A 269 21.16 -22.12 -15.51
CA LYS A 269 21.21 -21.76 -14.08
C LYS A 269 19.91 -21.12 -13.59
N ILE A 270 19.24 -20.37 -14.47
CA ILE A 270 17.93 -19.77 -14.17
C ILE A 270 16.84 -20.84 -14.26
N GLY A 271 16.91 -21.74 -15.24
CA GLY A 271 15.99 -22.88 -15.38
C GLY A 271 16.02 -23.78 -14.14
N SER A 272 17.20 -24.26 -13.75
CA SER A 272 17.39 -25.11 -12.56
C SER A 272 17.01 -24.39 -11.26
N PHE A 273 17.31 -23.09 -11.14
CA PHE A 273 16.83 -22.30 -10.00
C PHE A 273 15.29 -22.24 -9.97
N THR A 274 14.65 -22.02 -11.11
CA THR A 274 13.19 -21.96 -11.24
C THR A 274 12.54 -23.30 -10.89
N GLU A 275 13.13 -24.42 -11.29
CA GLU A 275 12.68 -25.76 -10.91
C GLU A 275 12.60 -25.92 -9.39
N ASN A 276 13.67 -25.57 -8.67
CA ASN A 276 13.70 -25.57 -7.21
C ASN A 276 12.60 -24.67 -6.61
N LEU A 277 12.34 -23.50 -7.20
CA LEU A 277 11.28 -22.59 -6.73
C LEU A 277 9.88 -23.18 -6.95
N VAL A 278 9.64 -23.84 -8.08
CA VAL A 278 8.36 -24.48 -8.40
C VAL A 278 8.10 -25.66 -7.44
N GLU A 279 9.14 -26.45 -7.15
CA GLU A 279 9.06 -27.50 -6.14
C GLU A 279 8.76 -26.91 -4.74
N GLU A 280 9.45 -25.84 -4.36
CA GLU A 280 9.20 -25.14 -3.10
C GLU A 280 7.75 -24.63 -3.03
N LEU A 281 7.21 -24.06 -4.11
CA LEU A 281 5.81 -23.63 -4.19
C LEU A 281 4.85 -24.80 -3.98
N ALA A 282 5.07 -25.92 -4.67
CA ALA A 282 4.24 -27.12 -4.57
C ALA A 282 4.28 -27.77 -3.17
N ARG A 283 5.39 -27.60 -2.45
CA ARG A 283 5.54 -28.03 -1.05
C ARG A 283 4.84 -27.08 -0.08
N ARG A 284 5.05 -25.76 -0.23
CA ARG A 284 4.45 -24.72 0.63
C ARG A 284 2.94 -24.64 0.44
N GLN A 285 2.44 -24.95 -0.75
CA GLN A 285 1.03 -24.80 -1.12
C GLN A 285 0.47 -26.05 -1.81
N PRO A 286 0.20 -27.14 -1.07
CA PRO A 286 -0.28 -28.40 -1.65
C PRO A 286 -1.59 -28.27 -2.45
N ALA A 287 -2.49 -27.37 -2.04
CA ALA A 287 -3.75 -27.11 -2.73
C ALA A 287 -3.56 -26.58 -4.18
N MET A 288 -2.38 -26.02 -4.49
CA MET A 288 -2.09 -25.41 -5.79
C MET A 288 -1.44 -26.35 -6.79
N ARG A 289 -1.06 -27.57 -6.38
CA ARG A 289 -0.32 -28.51 -7.24
C ARG A 289 -1.00 -28.73 -8.59
N SER A 290 -2.33 -28.89 -8.59
CA SER A 290 -3.10 -29.05 -9.83
C SER A 290 -3.05 -27.83 -10.75
N VAL A 291 -2.98 -26.62 -10.19
CA VAL A 291 -2.89 -25.37 -10.96
C VAL A 291 -1.48 -25.20 -11.51
N ILE A 292 -0.45 -25.54 -10.73
CA ILE A 292 0.96 -25.52 -11.14
C ILE A 292 1.18 -26.49 -12.31
N VAL A 293 0.71 -27.73 -12.19
CA VAL A 293 0.83 -28.75 -13.25
C VAL A 293 0.18 -28.26 -14.54
N LYS A 294 -1.05 -27.73 -14.46
CA LYS A 294 -1.74 -27.16 -15.64
C LYS A 294 -0.97 -26.03 -16.31
N GLU A 295 -0.31 -25.18 -15.54
CA GLU A 295 0.49 -24.10 -16.10
C GLU A 295 1.79 -24.61 -16.75
N ILE A 296 2.42 -25.64 -16.18
CA ILE A 296 3.57 -26.33 -16.78
C ILE A 296 3.17 -27.04 -18.08
N GLU A 297 2.04 -27.76 -18.09
CA GLU A 297 1.48 -28.38 -19.30
C GLU A 297 1.29 -27.34 -20.40
N ARG A 298 0.68 -26.18 -20.07
CA ARG A 298 0.52 -25.07 -21.02
C ARG A 298 1.85 -24.60 -21.59
N LEU A 299 2.91 -24.51 -20.78
CA LEU A 299 4.24 -24.15 -21.26
C LEU A 299 4.81 -25.18 -22.23
N ILE A 300 4.73 -26.47 -21.89
CA ILE A 300 5.25 -27.57 -22.73
C ILE A 300 4.51 -27.62 -24.07
N TYR A 301 3.18 -27.61 -24.05
CA TYR A 301 2.36 -27.68 -25.27
C TYR A 301 2.38 -26.39 -26.10
N ARG A 302 2.75 -25.25 -25.50
CA ARG A 302 2.98 -24.01 -26.26
C ARG A 302 4.15 -24.12 -27.23
N GLN A 303 5.19 -24.89 -26.88
CA GLN A 303 6.35 -25.09 -27.75
C GLN A 303 6.10 -26.10 -28.88
N LEU A 304 5.07 -26.95 -28.77
CA LEU A 304 4.74 -27.99 -29.75
C LEU A 304 3.85 -27.51 -30.90
N ASN A 305 3.31 -26.29 -30.84
CA ASN A 305 2.43 -25.70 -31.85
C ASN A 305 3.12 -24.61 -32.70
N ILE A 306 4.44 -24.68 -32.88
CA ILE A 306 5.23 -23.83 -33.78
C ILE A 306 5.82 -24.70 -34.88
#